data_AF-A0A0G0Q5U5-F1
#
_entry.id   AF-A0A0G0Q5U5-F1
#
_cell.length_a   1.000
_cell.length_b   1.000
_cell.length_c   1.000
_cell.angle_alpha   90.00
_cell.angle_beta   90.00
_cell.angle_gamma   90.00
#
_symmetry.space_group_name_H-M   'P 1'
#
loop_
_entity.id
_entity.type
_entity.pdbx_description
1 polymer ?
#
loop_
_entity_poly.entity_id
_entity_poly.type
_entity_poly.pdbx_seq_one_letter_code
_entity_poly.pdbx_strand_id
1 'polypeptide(L)'
;MGRTKRHLLPYTMTVAGEITSWLAKCKFVKRADPLGSLRRKASTVGDIDISVATDNPKEVIAHFVGYPKAQRVLEKGEHSASIVIP
;
A
#
# COMPACT_ATOMS: atom_id res chain seq x y z
N MET A 1 20.48 12.32 1.08
CA MET A 1 19.01 12.29 0.99
C MET A 1 18.63 12.06 -0.46
N GLY A 2 18.40 10.80 -0.84
CA GLY A 2 18.09 10.44 -2.23
C GLY A 2 16.66 10.87 -2.59
N ARG A 3 16.48 11.51 -3.75
CA ARG A 3 15.16 11.89 -4.25
C ARG A 3 14.30 10.62 -4.42
N THR A 4 13.24 10.48 -3.63
CA THR A 4 12.18 9.51 -3.91
C THR A 4 11.67 9.79 -5.33
N LYS A 5 11.78 8.80 -6.22
CA LYS A 5 11.25 8.89 -7.58
C LYS A 5 9.76 9.23 -7.47
N ARG A 6 9.32 10.30 -8.14
CA ARG A 6 7.91 10.69 -8.11
C ARG A 6 7.20 10.11 -9.33
N HIS A 7 5.98 9.66 -9.12
CA HIS A 7 5.13 9.04 -10.12
C HIS A 7 3.91 9.91 -10.40
N LEU A 8 3.38 9.86 -11.62
CA LEU A 8 2.18 10.60 -12.01
C LEU A 8 0.94 10.06 -11.30
N LEU A 9 0.01 10.95 -10.96
CA LEU A 9 -1.23 10.62 -10.27
C LEU A 9 -2.04 9.47 -10.92
N PRO A 10 -2.24 9.41 -12.25
CA PRO A 10 -3.00 8.31 -12.85
C PRO A 10 -2.37 6.94 -12.61
N TYR A 11 -1.04 6.84 -12.70
CA TYR A 11 -0.33 5.60 -12.45
C TYR A 11 -0.49 5.15 -10.99
N THR A 12 -0.27 6.06 -10.04
CA THR A 12 -0.37 5.73 -8.62
C THR A 12 -1.79 5.45 -8.17
N MET A 13 -2.81 6.06 -8.77
CA MET A 13 -4.22 5.70 -8.55
C MET A 13 -4.51 4.26 -8.98
N THR A 14 -4.03 3.83 -10.16
CA THR A 14 -4.19 2.45 -10.63
C THR A 14 -3.53 1.48 -9.66
N VAL A 15 -2.27 1.73 -9.30
CA VAL A 15 -1.53 0.87 -8.36
C VAL A 15 -2.21 0.79 -7.00
N ALA A 16 -2.65 1.92 -6.44
CA ALA A 16 -3.36 1.92 -5.17
C ALA A 16 -4.68 1.14 -5.24
N GLY A 17 -5.39 1.22 -6.37
CA GLY A 17 -6.58 0.40 -6.64
C GLY A 17 -6.27 -1.10 -6.65
N GLU A 18 -5.17 -1.51 -7.25
CA GLU A 18 -4.74 -2.92 -7.27
C GLU A 18 -4.38 -3.43 -5.86
N ILE A 19 -3.66 -2.63 -5.07
CA ILE A 19 -3.26 -3.01 -3.71
C ILE A 19 -4.46 -3.04 -2.77
N THR A 20 -5.37 -2.06 -2.84
CA THR A 20 -6.61 -2.08 -2.05
C THR A 20 -7.49 -3.27 -2.43
N SER A 21 -7.58 -3.61 -3.71
CA SER A 21 -8.28 -4.82 -4.18
C SER A 21 -7.62 -6.11 -3.68
N TRP A 22 -6.29 -6.14 -3.60
CA TRP A 22 -5.56 -7.26 -3.00
C TRP A 22 -5.86 -7.39 -1.50
N LEU A 23 -5.77 -6.29 -0.75
CA LEU A 23 -6.08 -6.25 0.68
C LEU A 23 -7.51 -6.71 0.97
N ALA A 24 -8.48 -6.33 0.14
CA ALA A 24 -9.88 -6.73 0.27
C ALA A 24 -10.10 -8.26 0.16
N LYS A 25 -9.15 -9.02 -0.41
CA LYS A 25 -9.22 -10.49 -0.44
C LYS A 25 -8.91 -11.14 0.91
N CYS A 26 -8.30 -10.40 1.83
CA CYS A 26 -8.05 -10.90 3.18
C CYS A 26 -9.31 -10.73 4.04
N LYS A 27 -9.86 -11.84 4.54
CA LYS A 27 -11.07 -11.85 5.39
C LYS A 27 -10.97 -10.99 6.66
N PHE A 28 -9.75 -10.65 7.08
CA PHE A 28 -9.50 -9.86 8.28
C PHE A 28 -9.50 -8.34 8.02
N VAL A 29 -9.51 -7.92 6.76
CA VAL A 29 -9.59 -6.50 6.38
C VAL A 29 -11.05 -6.04 6.46
N LYS A 30 -11.33 -5.08 7.35
CA LYS A 30 -12.64 -4.44 7.44
C LYS A 30 -12.78 -3.31 6.42
N ARG A 31 -11.70 -2.56 6.21
CA ARG A 31 -11.64 -1.40 5.30
C ARG A 31 -10.19 -1.10 4.95
N ALA A 32 -9.92 -0.69 3.71
CA ALA A 32 -8.62 -0.20 3.27
C ALA A 32 -8.80 1.09 2.46
N ASP A 33 -8.10 2.16 2.83
CA ASP A 33 -8.20 3.47 2.18
C ASP A 33 -6.82 4.01 1.80
N PRO A 34 -6.63 4.50 0.55
CA PRO A 34 -5.43 5.25 0.20
C PRO A 34 -5.34 6.57 0.95
N LEU A 35 -4.14 6.92 1.40
CA LEU A 35 -3.83 8.11 2.19
C LEU A 35 -2.86 9.05 1.45
N GLY A 36 -2.17 9.90 2.22
CA GLY A 36 -1.05 10.69 1.75
C GLY A 36 -1.37 11.68 0.62
N SER A 37 -0.37 11.88 -0.24
CA SER A 37 -0.46 12.79 -1.40
C SER A 37 -1.46 12.30 -2.45
N LEU A 38 -1.68 10.98 -2.52
CA LEU A 38 -2.68 10.35 -3.38
C LEU A 38 -4.10 10.78 -2.97
N ARG A 39 -4.43 10.76 -1.68
CA ARG A 39 -5.74 11.24 -1.16
C ARG A 39 -6.02 12.70 -1.50
N ARG A 40 -4.99 13.55 -1.53
CA ARG A 40 -5.10 14.98 -1.89
C ARG A 40 -5.03 15.25 -3.40
N LYS A 41 -4.94 14.22 -4.24
CA LYS A 41 -4.82 14.34 -5.71
C LYS A 41 -3.64 15.21 -6.15
N ALA A 42 -2.50 15.09 -5.49
CA ALA A 42 -1.28 15.77 -5.94
C ALA A 42 -0.89 15.30 -7.35
N SER A 43 -0.41 16.20 -8.21
CA SER A 43 -0.02 15.88 -9.59
C SER A 43 1.05 14.78 -9.68
N THR A 44 1.90 14.69 -8.64
CA THR A 44 2.88 13.63 -8.48
C THR A 44 2.91 13.08 -7.06
N VAL A 45 3.15 11.78 -6.94
CA VAL A 45 3.14 11.01 -5.69
C VAL A 45 4.52 10.36 -5.51
N GLY A 46 5.09 10.42 -4.31
CA GLY A 46 6.34 9.72 -3.99
C GLY A 46 6.04 8.26 -3.69
N ASP A 47 5.39 8.03 -2.55
CA ASP A 47 4.98 6.71 -2.07
C ASP A 47 3.45 6.62 -1.98
N ILE A 48 2.94 5.39 -1.98
CA ILE A 48 1.51 5.09 -1.80
C ILE A 48 1.30 4.62 -0.37
N ASP A 49 0.63 5.44 0.42
CA ASP A 49 0.21 5.10 1.78
C ASP A 49 -1.20 4.51 1.76
N ILE A 50 -1.43 3.42 2.49
CA ILE A 50 -2.76 2.82 2.65
C ILE A 50 -2.98 2.52 4.14
N SER A 51 -4.08 3.03 4.71
CA SER A 51 -4.54 2.59 6.03
C SER A 51 -5.46 1.41 5.91
N VAL A 52 -5.35 0.47 6.85
CA VAL A 52 -6.20 -0.72 6.93
C VAL A 52 -6.83 -0.82 8.31
N ALA A 53 -8.15 -0.93 8.36
CA ALA A 53 -8.89 -1.24 9.58
C ALA A 53 -9.00 -2.75 9.76
N THR A 54 -8.53 -3.28 10.89
CA THR A 54 -8.51 -4.71 11.23
C THR A 54 -8.35 -4.88 12.75
N ASP A 55 -8.84 -6.00 13.28
CA ASP A 55 -8.50 -6.45 14.64
C ASP A 55 -7.40 -7.53 14.63
N ASN A 56 -6.94 -7.94 13.44
CA ASN A 56 -5.99 -9.03 13.21
C ASN A 56 -4.83 -8.48 12.33
N PRO A 57 -3.99 -7.58 12.88
CA PRO A 57 -2.98 -6.88 12.08
C PRO A 57 -1.90 -7.81 11.55
N LYS A 58 -1.51 -8.86 12.29
CA LYS A 58 -0.46 -9.80 11.88
C LYS A 58 -0.82 -10.54 10.59
N GLU A 59 -2.08 -10.96 10.49
CA GLU A 59 -2.66 -11.68 9.35
C GLU A 59 -2.79 -10.76 8.14
N VAL A 60 -3.23 -9.51 8.36
CA VAL A 60 -3.32 -8.50 7.30
C VAL A 60 -1.93 -8.13 6.77
N ILE A 61 -0.95 -7.93 7.65
CA ILE A 61 0.44 -7.66 7.27
C ILE A 61 1.02 -8.83 6.47
N ALA A 62 0.80 -10.07 6.91
CA ALA A 62 1.23 -11.27 6.18
C ALA A 62 0.61 -11.34 4.77
N HIS A 63 -0.68 -11.05 4.64
CA HIS A 63 -1.36 -10.98 3.36
C HIS A 63 -0.84 -9.85 2.47
N PHE A 64 -0.63 -8.65 3.04
CA PHE A 64 -0.11 -7.49 2.33
C PHE A 64 1.28 -7.74 1.73
N VAL A 65 2.22 -8.27 2.52
CA VAL A 65 3.57 -8.56 2.02
C VAL A 65 3.60 -9.70 0.99
N GLY A 66 2.55 -10.53 0.95
CA GLY A 66 2.34 -11.57 -0.06
C GLY A 66 1.74 -11.07 -1.37
N TYR A 67 1.66 -9.76 -1.60
CA TYR A 67 1.13 -9.18 -2.83
C TYR A 67 1.88 -9.74 -4.06
N PRO A 68 1.20 -10.27 -5.10
CA PRO A 68 1.87 -10.98 -6.19
C PRO A 68 2.88 -10.16 -6.99
N LYS A 69 2.75 -8.82 -7.02
CA LYS A 69 3.70 -7.93 -7.69
C LYS A 69 4.77 -7.37 -6.73
N ALA A 70 4.83 -7.81 -5.47
CA ALA A 70 5.88 -7.40 -4.55
C ALA A 70 7.24 -7.94 -5.01
N GLN A 71 8.20 -7.05 -5.22
CA GLN A 71 9.58 -7.41 -5.54
C GLN A 71 10.40 -7.62 -4.27
N ARG A 72 10.16 -6.78 -3.24
CA ARG A 72 10.92 -6.82 -1.99
C ARG A 72 10.11 -6.26 -0.84
N VAL A 73 10.22 -6.87 0.33
CA VAL A 73 9.71 -6.30 1.59
C VAL A 73 10.81 -5.42 2.19
N LEU A 74 10.51 -4.14 2.42
CA LEU A 74 11.44 -3.19 3.07
C LEU A 74 11.30 -3.24 4.58
N GLU A 75 10.07 -3.37 5.07
CA GLU A 75 9.73 -3.38 6.49
C GLU A 75 8.55 -4.32 6.72
N LYS A 76 8.59 -5.04 7.85
CA LYS A 76 7.49 -5.86 8.35
C LYS A 76 7.45 -5.80 9.86
N GLY A 77 6.62 -4.90 10.39
CA GLY A 77 6.34 -4.75 11.81
C GLY A 77 5.01 -5.40 12.23
N GLU A 78 4.62 -5.17 13.48
CA GLU A 78 3.35 -5.70 14.01
C GLU A 78 2.12 -4.97 13.44
N HIS A 79 2.26 -3.67 13.12
CA HIS A 79 1.17 -2.81 12.67
C HIS A 79 1.43 -2.13 11.31
N SER A 80 2.65 -2.15 10.82
CA SER A 80 3.08 -1.51 9.57
C SER A 80 3.93 -2.47 8.73
N ALA A 81 3.88 -2.30 7.42
CA ALA A 81 4.80 -2.96 6.50
C ALA A 81 4.94 -2.12 5.23
N SER A 82 6.06 -2.30 4.55
CA SER A 82 6.40 -1.57 3.33
C SER A 82 6.96 -2.53 2.30
N ILE A 83 6.51 -2.43 1.04
CA ILE A 83 6.98 -3.26 -0.07
C ILE A 83 7.40 -2.38 -1.25
N VAL A 84 8.33 -2.89 -2.06
CA VAL A 84 8.66 -2.37 -3.38
C VAL A 84 7.92 -3.21 -4.43
N ILE A 85 7.37 -2.53 -5.41
CA ILE A 85 6.73 -3.10 -6.61
C ILE A 85 7.46 -2.56 -7.87
N PRO A 86 7.26 -3.15 -9.06
CA PRO A 86 7.94 -2.73 -10.29
C PRO A 86 7.77 -1.26 -10.69
#